data_AF-M5RJK3-F1
#
_entry.id   AF-M5RJK3-F1
#
_cell.length_a   1.000
_cell.length_b   1.000
_cell.length_c   1.000
_cell.angle_alpha   90.00
_cell.angle_beta   90.00
_cell.angle_gamma   90.00
#
_symmetry.space_group_name_H-M   'P 1'
#
loop_
_entity.id
_entity.type
_entity.pdbx_description
1 polymer ?
#
loop_
_entity_poly.entity_id
_entity_poly.type
_entity_poly.pdbx_seq_one_letter_code
_entity_poly.pdbx_strand_id
1 'polypeptide(L)'
;MIYNSCGDRHCPECAGGKRADWLEKTSTLLLPNVDYFQVVFTLPGELSRLALGNRKPIYDLLFRASWEALRETIEAEQGYRAATTMVLHTWNQKLEAHGHVHAVVPSGGPSLHKIGQWKQCWHKGRETSFHLVDASELRRNYRDRFIEGLRRL
;
A
#
# COMPACT_ATOMS: atom_id res chain seq x y z
N MET A 1 -11.52 8.08 34.22
CA MET A 1 -10.53 6.98 34.31
C MET A 1 -11.24 5.84 35.00
N ILE A 2 -11.37 4.66 34.37
CA ILE A 2 -12.10 3.53 34.97
C ILE A 2 -11.13 2.78 35.90
N TYR A 3 -11.57 2.48 37.12
CA TYR A 3 -10.80 1.68 38.07
C TYR A 3 -10.70 0.24 37.52
N ASN A 4 -9.47 -0.28 37.35
CA ASN A 4 -9.12 -1.58 36.72
C ASN A 4 -9.29 -1.67 35.17
N SER A 5 -8.70 -0.75 34.40
CA SER A 5 -8.70 -0.87 32.92
C SER A 5 -7.72 -1.93 32.40
N CYS A 6 -8.16 -2.81 31.49
CA CYS A 6 -7.31 -3.83 30.84
C CYS A 6 -6.41 -3.28 29.71
N GLY A 7 -6.66 -2.05 29.23
CA GLY A 7 -5.92 -1.44 28.12
C GLY A 7 -6.16 -2.06 26.74
N ASP A 8 -6.97 -3.12 26.63
CA ASP A 8 -7.26 -3.79 25.36
C ASP A 8 -8.16 -2.93 24.46
N ARG A 9 -7.75 -2.78 23.19
CA ARG A 9 -8.48 -2.05 22.13
C ARG A 9 -9.81 -2.69 21.73
N HIS A 10 -10.01 -3.97 22.04
CA HIS A 10 -11.25 -4.70 21.79
C HIS A 10 -12.21 -4.62 22.97
N CYS A 11 -11.75 -4.28 24.17
CA CYS A 11 -12.62 -4.13 25.34
C CYS A 11 -13.44 -2.83 25.22
N PRO A 12 -14.78 -2.90 25.11
CA PRO A 12 -15.63 -1.72 24.91
C PRO A 12 -15.54 -0.74 26.08
N GLU A 13 -15.32 -1.24 27.30
CA GLU A 13 -15.20 -0.44 28.52
C GLU A 13 -13.83 0.24 28.67
N CYS A 14 -12.76 -0.30 28.06
CA CYS A 14 -11.41 0.25 28.19
C CYS A 14 -11.00 1.11 26.99
N ALA A 15 -10.23 0.56 26.05
CA ALA A 15 -9.76 1.31 24.88
C ALA A 15 -10.71 1.18 23.66
N GLY A 16 -11.81 0.42 23.78
CA GLY A 16 -12.80 0.23 22.73
C GLY A 16 -13.51 1.52 22.31
N GLY A 17 -13.92 2.37 23.26
CA GLY A 17 -14.48 3.69 22.95
C GLY A 17 -13.49 4.58 22.17
N LYS A 18 -12.23 4.65 22.63
CA LYS A 18 -11.17 5.40 21.92
C LYS A 18 -10.92 4.87 20.51
N ARG A 19 -10.98 3.54 20.31
CA ARG A 19 -10.86 2.90 18.99
C ARG A 19 -12.06 3.29 18.10
N ALA A 20 -13.27 3.28 18.64
CA ALA A 20 -14.48 3.67 17.91
C ALA A 20 -14.41 5.14 17.46
N ASP A 21 -14.10 6.06 18.38
CA ASP A 21 -13.93 7.49 18.07
C ASP A 21 -12.84 7.72 17.02
N TRP A 22 -11.72 6.98 17.13
CA TRP A 22 -10.63 7.07 16.16
C TRP A 22 -11.06 6.54 14.79
N LEU A 23 -11.80 5.43 14.73
CA LEU A 23 -12.32 4.87 13.47
C LEU A 23 -13.27 5.85 12.80
N GLU A 24 -14.22 6.43 13.55
CA GLU A 24 -15.16 7.41 13.02
C GLU A 24 -14.42 8.62 12.43
N LYS A 25 -13.51 9.25 13.20
CA LYS A 25 -12.71 10.38 12.73
C LYS A 25 -11.86 10.02 11.52
N THR A 26 -11.19 8.87 11.53
CA THR A 26 -10.30 8.45 10.45
C THR A 26 -11.06 8.10 9.18
N SER A 27 -12.28 7.54 9.31
CA SER A 27 -13.12 7.23 8.14
C SER A 27 -13.46 8.46 7.30
N THR A 28 -13.51 9.65 7.92
CA THR A 28 -13.74 10.92 7.21
C THR A 28 -12.59 11.32 6.27
N LEU A 29 -11.42 10.70 6.43
CA LEU A 29 -10.26 10.91 5.54
C LEU A 29 -10.34 10.08 4.26
N LEU A 30 -11.28 9.12 4.20
CA LEU A 30 -11.47 8.26 3.05
C LEU A 30 -12.43 8.93 2.06
N LEU A 31 -12.12 8.78 0.77
CA LEU A 31 -13.07 9.11 -0.30
C LEU A 31 -14.38 8.31 -0.12
N PRO A 32 -15.55 8.96 -0.24
CA PRO A 32 -16.83 8.29 -0.11
C PRO A 32 -17.06 7.30 -1.24
N ASN A 33 -17.62 6.13 -0.92
CA ASN A 33 -17.96 5.08 -1.90
C ASN A 33 -16.78 4.61 -2.76
N VAL A 34 -15.59 4.52 -2.15
CA VAL A 34 -14.36 4.00 -2.77
C VAL A 34 -13.79 2.92 -1.86
N ASP A 35 -13.49 1.76 -2.43
CA ASP A 35 -12.79 0.68 -1.73
C ASP A 35 -11.29 0.96 -1.71
N TYR A 36 -10.58 0.32 -0.78
CA TYR A 36 -9.13 0.46 -0.66
C TYR A 36 -8.45 -0.89 -0.69
N PHE A 37 -7.41 -1.00 -1.50
CA PHE A 37 -6.55 -2.17 -1.61
C PHE A 37 -5.26 -1.96 -0.85
N GLN A 38 -4.80 -3.01 -0.17
CA GLN A 38 -3.46 -3.05 0.39
C GLN A 38 -2.54 -3.78 -0.57
N VAL A 39 -1.49 -3.11 -1.03
CA VAL A 39 -0.44 -3.68 -1.88
C VAL A 39 0.88 -3.62 -1.12
N VAL A 40 1.62 -4.72 -1.08
CA VAL A 40 2.88 -4.81 -0.33
C VAL A 40 4.02 -5.12 -1.28
N PHE A 41 5.05 -4.28 -1.27
CA PHE A 41 6.28 -4.48 -2.01
C PHE A 41 7.40 -4.81 -1.04
N THR A 42 8.04 -5.96 -1.23
CA THR A 42 9.02 -6.49 -0.27
C THR A 42 10.38 -6.63 -0.94
N LEU A 43 11.43 -6.25 -0.20
CA LEU A 43 12.80 -6.56 -0.58
C LEU A 43 13.11 -8.03 -0.27
N PRO A 44 13.77 -8.76 -1.20
CA PRO A 44 14.31 -10.08 -0.90
C PRO A 44 15.26 -10.02 0.30
N GLY A 45 15.23 -11.06 1.16
CA GLY A 45 16.04 -11.10 2.38
C GLY A 45 17.56 -11.08 2.10
N GLU A 46 17.95 -11.54 0.92
CA GLU A 46 19.32 -11.49 0.40
C GLU A 46 19.85 -10.05 0.29
N LEU A 47 18.95 -9.08 0.09
CA LEU A 47 19.28 -7.66 0.02
C LEU A 47 19.26 -6.96 1.39
N SER A 48 18.87 -7.63 2.48
CA SER A 48 18.73 -7.00 3.79
C SER A 48 20.04 -6.38 4.30
N ARG A 49 21.19 -7.02 4.08
CA ARG A 49 22.50 -6.44 4.46
C ARG A 49 22.82 -5.19 3.65
N LEU A 50 22.55 -5.22 2.35
CA LEU A 50 22.75 -4.08 1.46
C LEU A 50 21.87 -2.89 1.88
N ALA A 51 20.59 -3.17 2.18
CA ALA A 51 19.62 -2.18 2.65
C ALA A 51 20.03 -1.57 4.00
N LEU A 52 20.50 -2.38 4.96
CA LEU A 52 20.96 -1.88 6.25
C LEU A 52 22.21 -0.99 6.15
N GLY A 53 23.13 -1.31 5.25
CA GLY A 53 24.32 -0.49 4.97
C GLY A 53 24.00 0.80 4.22
N ASN A 54 22.98 0.79 3.35
CA ASN A 54 22.68 1.86 2.41
C ASN A 54 21.21 2.31 2.52
N ARG A 55 20.72 2.51 3.75
CA ARG A 55 19.29 2.69 4.06
C ARG A 55 18.61 3.72 3.18
N LYS A 56 19.16 4.93 3.12
CA LYS A 56 18.54 6.04 2.36
C LYS A 56 18.39 5.70 0.87
N PRO A 57 19.46 5.44 0.10
CA PRO A 57 19.31 5.18 -1.34
C PRO A 57 18.49 3.93 -1.64
N ILE A 58 18.61 2.86 -0.84
CA ILE A 58 17.84 1.63 -1.06
C ILE A 58 16.35 1.82 -0.76
N TYR A 59 15.99 2.51 0.32
CA TYR A 59 14.58 2.76 0.63
C TYR A 59 13.97 3.82 -0.28
N ASP A 60 14.71 4.87 -0.66
CA ASP A 60 14.27 5.82 -1.69
C ASP A 60 13.98 5.09 -3.02
N LEU A 61 14.84 4.14 -3.40
CA LEU A 61 14.62 3.28 -4.56
C LEU A 61 13.41 2.35 -4.37
N LEU A 62 13.23 1.73 -3.20
CA LEU A 62 12.09 0.88 -2.90
C LEU A 62 10.77 1.64 -3.08
N PHE A 63 10.65 2.86 -2.53
CA PHE A 63 9.47 3.70 -2.73
C PHE A 63 9.24 4.03 -4.20
N ARG A 64 10.29 4.48 -4.90
CA ARG A 64 10.19 4.88 -6.31
C ARG A 64 9.76 3.72 -7.21
N ALA A 65 10.45 2.60 -7.13
CA ALA A 65 10.16 1.42 -7.95
C ALA A 65 8.76 0.87 -7.67
N SER A 66 8.35 0.84 -6.39
CA SER A 66 7.01 0.42 -5.97
C SER A 66 5.93 1.34 -6.54
N TRP A 67 6.10 2.66 -6.43
CA TRP A 67 5.13 3.63 -6.94
C TRP A 67 5.02 3.59 -8.46
N GLU A 68 6.15 3.59 -9.16
CA GLU A 68 6.16 3.59 -10.62
C GLU A 68 5.52 2.32 -11.19
N ALA A 69 5.85 1.14 -10.63
CA ALA A 69 5.24 -0.11 -11.04
C ALA A 69 3.72 -0.13 -10.78
N LEU A 70 3.31 0.32 -9.59
CA LEU A 70 1.91 0.38 -9.21
C LEU A 70 1.12 1.33 -10.10
N ARG A 71 1.62 2.56 -10.28
CA ARG A 71 0.99 3.59 -11.11
C ARG A 71 0.78 3.09 -12.53
N GLU A 72 1.83 2.59 -13.17
CA GLU A 72 1.73 2.18 -14.56
C GLU A 72 0.78 1.01 -14.76
N THR A 73 0.82 0.03 -13.86
CA THR A 73 -0.06 -1.13 -13.95
C THR A 73 -1.52 -0.72 -13.77
N ILE A 74 -1.83 0.14 -12.79
CA ILE A 74 -3.19 0.67 -12.58
C ILE A 74 -3.65 1.52 -13.77
N GLU A 75 -2.81 2.46 -14.21
CA GLU A 75 -3.16 3.37 -15.31
C GLU A 75 -3.41 2.59 -16.62
N ALA A 76 -2.63 1.54 -16.88
CA ALA A 76 -2.79 0.68 -18.04
C ALA A 76 -4.03 -0.23 -17.96
N GLU A 77 -4.27 -0.88 -16.82
CA GLU A 77 -5.37 -1.84 -16.69
C GLU A 77 -6.73 -1.20 -16.41
N GLN A 78 -6.75 -0.10 -15.65
CA GLN A 78 -7.98 0.52 -15.16
C GLN A 78 -8.32 1.83 -15.88
N GLY A 79 -7.34 2.48 -16.52
CA GLY A 79 -7.56 3.71 -17.29
C GLY A 79 -7.97 4.92 -16.44
N TYR A 80 -7.54 4.97 -15.18
CA TYR A 80 -7.70 6.12 -14.28
C TYR A 80 -6.35 6.47 -13.64
N ARG A 81 -6.19 7.74 -13.23
CA ARG A 81 -5.01 8.25 -12.50
C ARG A 81 -4.85 7.49 -11.18
N ALA A 82 -3.76 6.76 -11.03
CA ALA A 82 -3.46 6.08 -9.78
C ALA A 82 -3.13 7.09 -8.66
N ALA A 83 -3.38 6.69 -7.42
CA ALA A 83 -2.94 7.39 -6.21
C ALA A 83 -2.62 6.36 -5.13
N THR A 84 -1.78 6.69 -4.15
CA THR A 84 -1.54 5.83 -3.00
C THR A 84 -0.89 6.58 -1.85
N THR A 85 -1.09 6.08 -0.63
CA THR A 85 -0.25 6.41 0.53
C THR A 85 0.65 5.22 0.84
N MET A 86 1.95 5.46 0.98
CA MET A 86 2.95 4.41 1.16
C MET A 86 3.69 4.56 2.50
N VAL A 87 3.86 3.45 3.21
CA VAL A 87 4.53 3.40 4.52
C VAL A 87 5.61 2.33 4.50
N LEU A 88 6.83 2.71 4.89
CA LEU A 88 7.96 1.80 5.00
C LEU A 88 7.94 1.08 6.36
N HIS A 89 8.05 -0.23 6.31
CA HIS A 89 8.39 -1.09 7.44
C HIS A 89 9.75 -1.73 7.21
N THR A 90 10.56 -1.86 8.26
CA THR A 90 11.96 -2.30 8.16
C THR A 90 12.25 -3.61 8.90
N TRP A 91 11.26 -4.19 9.57
CA TRP A 91 11.39 -5.38 10.40
C TRP A 91 10.22 -6.34 10.18
N ASN A 92 10.46 -7.63 10.31
CA ASN A 92 9.40 -8.63 10.40
C ASN A 92 8.94 -8.82 11.86
N GLN A 93 8.01 -9.75 12.08
CA GLN A 93 7.48 -10.06 13.42
C GLN A 93 8.54 -10.62 14.40
N LYS A 94 9.67 -11.13 13.90
CA LYS A 94 10.80 -11.62 14.67
C LYS A 94 11.88 -10.55 14.90
N LEU A 95 11.61 -9.30 14.52
CA LEU A 95 12.55 -8.17 14.57
C LEU A 95 13.80 -8.36 13.68
N GLU A 96 13.69 -9.18 12.63
CA GLU A 96 14.74 -9.33 11.63
C GLU A 96 14.55 -8.30 10.52
N ALA A 97 15.65 -7.89 9.89
CA ALA A 97 15.63 -6.89 8.82
C ALA A 97 14.79 -7.36 7.63
N HIS A 98 13.70 -6.64 7.37
CA HIS A 98 12.71 -6.96 6.36
C HIS A 98 12.11 -5.66 5.80
N GLY A 99 12.81 -5.06 4.84
CA GLY A 99 12.37 -3.83 4.19
C GLY A 99 11.18 -4.09 3.27
N HIS A 100 10.03 -3.53 3.59
CA HIS A 100 8.84 -3.60 2.75
C HIS A 100 8.03 -2.31 2.85
N VAL A 101 7.32 -1.99 1.77
CA VAL A 101 6.41 -0.84 1.72
C VAL A 101 4.98 -1.32 1.60
N HIS A 102 4.13 -0.87 2.52
CA HIS A 102 2.69 -1.00 2.42
C HIS A 102 2.12 0.20 1.67
N ALA A 103 1.41 -0.05 0.58
CA ALA A 103 0.69 0.93 -0.20
C ALA A 103 -0.82 0.75 0.04
N VAL A 104 -1.50 1.81 0.47
CA VAL A 104 -2.96 1.87 0.54
C VAL A 104 -3.44 2.58 -0.72
N VAL A 105 -4.26 1.90 -1.51
CA VAL A 105 -4.59 2.32 -2.88
C VAL A 105 -6.11 2.44 -3.02
N PRO A 106 -6.67 3.62 -3.34
CA PRO A 106 -8.08 3.75 -3.66
C PRO A 106 -8.43 3.00 -4.95
N SER A 107 -9.60 2.37 -4.97
CA SER A 107 -10.16 1.63 -6.09
C SER A 107 -10.76 2.54 -7.17
N GLY A 108 -10.19 3.72 -7.42
CA GLY A 108 -10.74 4.65 -8.38
C GLY A 108 -9.98 5.97 -8.43
N GLY A 109 -10.23 6.75 -9.47
CA GLY A 109 -9.58 8.03 -9.68
C GLY A 109 -10.12 8.79 -10.90
N PRO A 110 -9.58 9.99 -11.18
CA PRO A 110 -9.88 10.73 -12.40
C PRO A 110 -9.53 9.91 -13.65
N SER A 111 -10.46 9.86 -14.61
CA SER A 111 -10.28 9.19 -15.89
C SER A 111 -9.09 9.76 -16.67
N LEU A 112 -8.28 8.87 -17.26
CA LEU A 112 -7.17 9.27 -18.13
C LEU A 112 -7.64 9.66 -19.53
N HIS A 113 -8.87 9.29 -19.92
CA HIS A 113 -9.38 9.47 -21.28
C HIS A 113 -10.47 10.53 -21.40
N LYS A 114 -11.13 10.89 -20.28
CA LYS A 114 -12.24 11.87 -20.26
C LYS A 114 -12.07 12.84 -19.10
N ILE A 115 -11.78 14.09 -19.41
CA ILE A 115 -11.64 15.16 -18.41
C ILE A 115 -12.93 15.30 -17.60
N GLY A 116 -12.81 15.46 -16.28
CA GLY A 116 -13.95 15.64 -15.37
C GLY A 116 -14.71 14.37 -15.01
N GLN A 117 -14.34 13.21 -15.56
CA GLN A 117 -14.98 11.94 -15.22
C GLN A 117 -14.22 11.19 -14.12
N TRP A 118 -14.93 10.71 -13.11
CA TRP A 118 -14.41 9.73 -12.15
C TRP A 118 -14.60 8.30 -12.69
N LYS A 119 -13.60 7.45 -12.52
CA LYS A 119 -13.67 6.02 -12.82
C LYS A 119 -13.41 5.21 -11.56
N GLN A 120 -14.26 4.22 -11.34
CA GLN A 120 -14.02 3.17 -10.35
C GLN A 120 -13.27 2.02 -11.00
N CYS A 121 -12.52 1.28 -10.19
CA CYS A 121 -11.85 0.04 -10.55
C CYS A 121 -12.88 -0.93 -11.09
N TRP A 122 -12.57 -1.48 -12.25
CA TRP A 122 -13.30 -2.62 -12.78
C TRP A 122 -12.57 -3.89 -12.35
N HIS A 123 -13.33 -4.86 -11.85
CA HIS A 123 -12.77 -6.10 -11.30
C HIS A 123 -12.65 -7.17 -12.38
N LYS A 124 -11.44 -7.72 -12.56
CA LYS A 124 -11.23 -8.99 -13.26
C LYS A 124 -11.46 -10.15 -12.27
N GLY A 125 -12.60 -10.82 -12.31
CA GLY A 125 -12.85 -11.98 -11.42
C GLY A 125 -14.30 -12.46 -11.36
N ARG A 126 -14.51 -13.59 -10.67
CA ARG A 126 -15.86 -14.01 -10.22
C ARG A 126 -16.30 -13.08 -9.08
N GLU A 127 -17.59 -13.04 -8.77
CA GLU A 127 -18.22 -12.18 -7.74
C GLU A 127 -17.53 -12.15 -6.36
N THR A 128 -16.61 -13.07 -6.07
CA THR A 128 -15.92 -13.21 -4.78
C THR A 128 -14.42 -12.88 -4.79
N SER A 129 -13.82 -12.56 -5.94
CA SER A 129 -12.37 -12.27 -6.05
C SER A 129 -12.12 -10.94 -6.74
N PHE A 130 -12.08 -9.87 -5.95
CA PHE A 130 -11.82 -8.52 -6.43
C PHE A 130 -10.31 -8.23 -6.43
N HIS A 131 -9.74 -8.01 -7.62
CA HIS A 131 -8.34 -7.64 -7.78
C HIS A 131 -8.22 -6.25 -8.38
N LEU A 132 -7.26 -5.46 -7.87
CA LEU A 132 -6.95 -4.12 -8.37
C LEU A 132 -6.26 -4.17 -9.74
N VAL A 133 -5.30 -5.08 -9.90
CA VAL A 133 -4.46 -5.28 -11.09
C VAL A 133 -4.05 -6.75 -11.19
N ASP A 134 -3.50 -7.15 -12.33
CA ASP A 134 -2.81 -8.43 -12.48
C ASP A 134 -1.53 -8.45 -11.62
N ALA A 135 -1.52 -9.33 -10.61
CA ALA A 135 -0.40 -9.42 -9.67
C ALA A 135 0.92 -9.88 -10.34
N SER A 136 0.85 -10.67 -11.42
CA SER A 136 2.04 -11.14 -12.13
C SER A 136 2.68 -10.01 -12.95
N GLU A 137 1.84 -9.16 -13.56
CA GLU A 137 2.29 -7.95 -14.24
C GLU A 137 2.91 -6.95 -13.26
N LEU A 138 2.22 -6.66 -12.16
CA LEU A 138 2.74 -5.75 -11.13
C LEU A 138 4.09 -6.24 -10.56
N ARG A 139 4.21 -7.55 -10.26
CA ARG A 139 5.45 -8.15 -9.77
C ARG A 139 6.60 -7.99 -10.76
N ARG A 140 6.34 -8.19 -12.05
CA ARG A 140 7.34 -8.03 -13.12
C ARG A 140 7.78 -6.58 -13.21
N ASN A 141 6.83 -5.65 -13.32
CA ASN A 141 7.10 -4.22 -13.45
C ASN A 141 7.90 -3.68 -12.24
N TYR A 142 7.54 -4.10 -11.02
CA TYR A 142 8.29 -3.76 -9.81
C TYR A 142 9.72 -4.28 -9.84
N ARG A 143 9.89 -5.57 -10.13
CA ARG A 143 11.22 -6.20 -10.16
C ARG A 143 12.13 -5.51 -11.18
N ASP A 144 11.63 -5.25 -12.37
CA ASP A 144 12.42 -4.69 -13.45
C ASP A 144 12.88 -3.26 -13.10
N ARG A 145 11.98 -2.42 -12.56
CA ARG A 145 12.30 -1.07 -12.07
C ARG A 145 13.29 -1.07 -10.91
N PHE A 146 13.09 -1.97 -9.94
CA PHE A 146 13.97 -2.05 -8.79
C PHE A 146 15.38 -2.49 -9.20
N ILE A 147 15.52 -3.50 -10.06
CA ILE A 147 16.82 -3.96 -10.55
C ILE A 147 17.50 -2.88 -11.40
N GLU A 148 16.76 -2.20 -12.28
CA GLU A 148 17.30 -1.11 -13.09
C GLU A 148 17.83 0.03 -12.20
N GLY A 149 17.05 0.44 -11.21
CA GLY A 149 17.47 1.47 -10.27
C GLY A 149 18.64 1.03 -9.40
N LEU A 150 18.67 -0.23 -8.96
CA LEU A 150 19.74 -0.77 -8.13
C LEU A 150 21.08 -0.80 -8.89
N ARG A 151 21.07 -1.07 -10.19
CA ARG A 151 22.28 -1.03 -11.04
C ARG A 151 22.86 0.38 -11.22
N ARG A 152 22.10 1.42 -10.90
CA ARG A 152 22.49 2.84 -11.00
C ARG A 152 22.92 3.45 -9.67
N LEU A 153 22.77 2.71 -8.57
CA LEU A 153 23.25 3.09 -7.24
C LEU A 153 24.70 2.65 -7.05
#